data_AF-A0A1C5G348-F1
#
_entry.id   AF-A0A1C5G348-F1
#
_cell.length_a   1.000
_cell.length_b   1.000
_cell.length_c   1.000
_cell.angle_alpha   90.00
_cell.angle_beta   90.00
_cell.angle_gamma   90.00
#
_symmetry.space_group_name_H-M   'P 1'
#
loop_
_entity.id
_entity.type
_entity.pdbx_description
1 polymer ?
#
loop_
_entity_poly.entity_id
_entity_poly.type
_entity_poly.pdbx_seq_one_letter_code
_entity_poly.pdbx_strand_id
1 'polypeptide(L)'
;PEPTARRRARIRSAWEVLPEVAPELAEWSALFASGAERRARAEAGIEGAATRRDADDLLRATSMFLRLVERMLMLQPALPHQSPPGDEPGPAGA
;
A
#
# COMPACT_ATOMS: atom_id res chain seq x y z
N PRO A 1 -7.70 36.34 0.10
CA PRO A 1 -7.87 35.01 0.73
C PRO A 1 -8.75 34.11 -0.17
N GLU A 2 -8.12 33.26 -0.97
CA GLU A 2 -8.84 32.27 -1.79
C GLU A 2 -8.69 30.89 -1.15
N PRO A 3 -9.80 30.21 -0.79
CA PRO A 3 -9.74 28.85 -0.28
C PRO A 3 -9.59 27.92 -1.48
N THR A 4 -8.34 27.62 -1.88
CA THR A 4 -8.09 26.56 -2.85
C THR A 4 -8.34 25.21 -2.18
N ALA A 5 -9.61 24.80 -2.19
CA ALA A 5 -10.01 23.41 -2.08
C ALA A 5 -9.54 22.67 -3.35
N ARG A 6 -8.22 22.59 -3.55
CA ARG A 6 -7.63 21.57 -4.42
C ARG A 6 -7.97 20.25 -3.75
N ARG A 7 -9.09 19.68 -4.18
CA ARG A 7 -9.46 18.27 -4.09
C ARG A 7 -8.17 17.49 -4.26
N ARG A 8 -7.49 17.15 -3.15
CA ARG A 8 -6.37 16.21 -3.17
C ARG A 8 -6.99 15.01 -3.85
N ALA A 9 -6.58 14.73 -5.09
CA ALA A 9 -6.91 13.47 -5.72
C ALA A 9 -6.56 12.43 -4.67
N ARG A 10 -7.56 11.69 -4.18
CA ARG A 10 -7.32 10.61 -3.23
C ARG A 10 -6.42 9.64 -3.98
N ILE A 11 -5.11 9.74 -3.75
CA ILE A 11 -4.15 8.79 -4.29
C ILE A 11 -4.65 7.45 -3.78
N ARG A 12 -4.96 6.55 -4.69
CA ARG A 12 -5.46 5.23 -4.31
C ARG A 12 -4.42 4.58 -3.42
N SER A 13 -4.87 4.09 -2.26
CA SER A 13 -3.98 3.41 -1.33
C SER A 13 -3.34 2.21 -2.03
N ALA A 14 -2.11 1.85 -1.64
CA ALA A 14 -1.49 0.61 -2.10
C ALA A 14 -2.43 -0.60 -1.91
N TRP A 15 -3.21 -0.60 -0.82
CA TRP A 15 -4.21 -1.62 -0.56
C TRP A 15 -5.38 -1.59 -1.56
N GLU A 16 -5.77 -0.43 -2.08
CA GLU A 16 -6.84 -0.34 -3.08
C GLU A 16 -6.41 -0.82 -4.47
N VAL A 17 -5.11 -0.74 -4.80
CA VAL A 17 -4.58 -1.14 -6.11
C VAL A 17 -4.04 -2.58 -6.13
N LEU A 18 -3.68 -3.13 -4.96
CA LEU A 18 -3.11 -4.48 -4.87
C LEU A 18 -3.97 -5.57 -5.54
N PRO A 19 -5.31 -5.60 -5.41
CA PRO A 19 -6.13 -6.63 -6.04
C PRO A 19 -6.10 -6.61 -7.57
N GLU A 20 -5.74 -5.47 -8.20
CA GLU A 20 -5.64 -5.35 -9.66
C GLU A 20 -4.42 -6.11 -10.21
N VAL A 21 -3.34 -6.21 -9.43
CA VAL A 21 -2.06 -6.81 -9.86
C VAL A 21 -1.78 -8.16 -9.19
N ALA A 22 -2.37 -8.40 -8.01
CA ALA A 22 -2.22 -9.63 -7.22
C ALA A 22 -3.58 -10.00 -6.60
N PRO A 23 -4.53 -10.54 -7.39
CA PRO A 23 -5.88 -10.86 -6.92
C PRO A 23 -5.90 -11.87 -5.77
N GLU A 24 -4.92 -12.77 -5.69
CA GLU A 24 -4.70 -13.68 -4.55
C GLU A 24 -4.46 -12.96 -3.20
N LEU A 25 -4.10 -11.68 -3.23
CA LEU A 25 -3.94 -10.85 -2.03
C LEU A 25 -5.14 -9.94 -1.75
N ALA A 26 -6.26 -10.09 -2.47
CA ALA A 26 -7.43 -9.21 -2.34
C ALA A 26 -8.04 -9.21 -0.93
N GLU A 27 -8.16 -10.40 -0.31
CA GLU A 27 -8.69 -10.52 1.05
C GLU A 27 -7.79 -9.81 2.08
N TRP A 28 -6.48 -9.95 1.93
CA TRP A 28 -5.50 -9.25 2.76
C TRP A 28 -5.57 -7.74 2.55
N SER A 29 -5.67 -7.28 1.30
CA SER A 29 -5.85 -5.88 0.95
C SER A 29 -7.09 -5.28 1.64
N ALA A 30 -8.24 -5.96 1.56
CA ALA A 30 -9.47 -5.51 2.21
C ALA A 30 -9.33 -5.46 3.73
N LEU A 31 -8.68 -6.46 4.34
CA LEU A 31 -8.40 -6.50 5.77
C LEU A 31 -7.59 -5.27 6.22
N PHE A 32 -6.47 -4.98 5.56
CA PHE A 32 -5.61 -3.84 5.94
C PHE A 32 -6.26 -2.49 5.63
N ALA A 33 -7.01 -2.38 4.53
CA ALA A 33 -7.77 -1.17 4.21
C ALA A 33 -8.81 -0.86 5.29
N SER A 34 -9.53 -1.88 5.78
CA SER A 34 -10.53 -1.71 6.85
C SER A 34 -9.92 -1.21 8.17
N GLY A 35 -8.64 -1.49 8.42
CA GLY A 35 -7.91 -1.03 9.61
C GLY A 35 -7.39 0.41 9.53
N ALA A 36 -7.48 1.06 8.37
CA ALA A 36 -6.83 2.36 8.13
C ALA A 36 -7.37 3.49 9.03
N GLU A 37 -8.69 3.53 9.27
CA GLU A 37 -9.29 4.53 10.17
C GLU A 37 -8.82 4.33 11.61
N ARG A 38 -8.73 3.08 12.06
CA ARG A 38 -8.19 2.73 13.38
C ARG A 38 -6.74 3.19 13.54
N ARG A 39 -5.92 2.94 12.51
CA ARG A 39 -4.53 3.39 12.46
C ARG A 39 -4.43 4.92 12.52
N ALA A 40 -5.24 5.63 11.74
CA ALA A 40 -5.25 7.09 11.73
C ALA A 40 -5.61 7.68 13.11
N ARG A 41 -6.60 7.10 13.80
CA ARG A 41 -6.95 7.50 15.18
C ARG A 41 -5.81 7.24 16.17
N ALA A 42 -5.15 6.09 16.06
CA ALA A 42 -4.01 5.76 16.91
C ALA A 42 -2.80 6.68 16.66
N GLU A 43 -2.49 6.99 15.39
CA GLU A 43 -1.43 7.92 14.99
C GLU A 43 -1.71 9.36 15.45
N ALA A 44 -2.99 9.74 15.56
CA ALA A 44 -3.42 11.00 16.15
C ALA A 44 -3.35 11.03 17.69
N GLY A 45 -2.92 9.95 18.34
CA GLY A 45 -2.80 9.86 19.80
C GLY A 45 -4.12 9.73 20.54
N ILE A 46 -5.20 9.33 19.85
CA ILE A 46 -6.52 9.15 20.48
C ILE A 46 -6.47 7.94 21.41
N GLU A 47 -6.76 8.15 22.69
CA GLU A 47 -6.84 7.06 23.67
C GLU A 47 -7.94 6.05 23.30
N GLY A 48 -7.65 4.77 23.54
CA GLY A 48 -8.58 3.68 23.21
C GLY A 48 -8.75 3.44 21.71
N ALA A 49 -7.91 4.03 20.85
CA ALA A 49 -8.05 3.85 19.40
C ALA A 49 -7.91 2.39 18.96
N ALA A 50 -7.09 1.60 19.66
CA ALA A 50 -6.95 0.16 19.51
C ALA A 50 -6.71 -0.48 20.89
N THR A 51 -7.25 -1.68 21.09
CA THR A 51 -6.92 -2.50 22.25
C THR A 51 -5.62 -3.26 22.04
N ARG A 52 -5.04 -3.81 23.10
CA ARG A 52 -3.89 -4.73 22.99
C ARG A 52 -4.19 -5.92 22.07
N ARG A 53 -5.40 -6.47 22.17
CA ARG A 53 -5.85 -7.58 21.32
C ARG A 53 -5.92 -7.18 19.85
N ASP A 54 -6.45 -5.99 19.55
CA ASP A 54 -6.47 -5.47 18.18
C ASP A 54 -5.06 -5.37 17.59
N ALA A 55 -4.08 -4.95 18.40
CA ALA A 55 -2.69 -4.87 17.98
C ALA A 55 -2.09 -6.27 17.74
N ASP A 56 -2.32 -7.21 18.66
CA ASP A 56 -1.83 -8.58 18.54
C ASP A 56 -2.42 -9.30 17.30
N ASP A 57 -3.71 -9.06 17.02
CA ASP A 57 -4.39 -9.60 15.84
C ASP A 57 -3.84 -8.98 14.54
N LEU A 58 -3.57 -7.66 14.53
CA LEU A 58 -2.93 -6.99 13.40
C LEU A 58 -1.51 -7.51 13.14
N LEU A 59 -0.71 -7.72 14.19
CA LEU A 59 0.65 -8.28 14.07
C LEU A 59 0.63 -9.71 13.54
N ARG A 60 -0.33 -10.53 14.00
CA ARG A 60 -0.53 -11.90 13.51
C ARG A 60 -0.91 -11.90 12.03
N ALA A 61 -1.88 -11.06 11.64
CA ALA A 61 -2.30 -10.89 10.26
C ALA A 61 -1.13 -10.45 9.36
N THR A 62 -0.38 -9.42 9.79
CA THR A 62 0.80 -8.92 9.06
C THR A 62 1.85 -10.01 8.88
N SER A 63 2.12 -10.80 9.92
CA SER A 63 3.09 -11.90 9.85
C SER A 63 2.68 -12.98 8.85
N MET A 64 1.39 -13.30 8.76
CA MET A 64 0.86 -14.26 7.78
C MET A 64 0.94 -13.70 6.36
N PHE A 65 0.55 -12.44 6.17
CA PHE A 65 0.65 -11.75 4.88
C PHE A 65 2.09 -11.73 4.36
N LEU A 66 3.07 -11.35 5.20
CA LEU A 66 4.47 -11.31 4.80
C LEU A 66 4.98 -12.68 4.36
N ARG A 67 4.66 -13.75 5.10
CA ARG A 67 5.03 -15.12 4.69
C ARG A 67 4.43 -15.52 3.34
N LEU A 68 3.20 -15.10 3.04
CA LEU A 68 2.55 -15.37 1.77
C LEU A 68 3.26 -14.62 0.63
N VAL A 69 3.52 -13.32 0.82
CA VAL A 69 4.23 -12.48 -0.16
C VAL A 69 5.64 -12.97 -0.40
N GLU A 70 6.40 -13.28 0.66
CA GLU A 70 7.75 -13.85 0.56
C GLU A 70 7.75 -15.15 -0.25
N ARG A 71 6.80 -16.05 0.03
CA ARG A 71 6.66 -17.30 -0.73
C ARG A 71 6.35 -17.04 -2.20
N MET A 72 5.47 -16.08 -2.50
CA MET A 72 5.13 -15.73 -3.87
C MET A 72 6.34 -15.15 -4.62
N LEU A 73 7.06 -14.21 -4.01
CA LEU A 73 8.25 -13.58 -4.61
C LEU A 73 9.37 -14.59 -4.87
N MET A 74 9.57 -15.56 -3.98
CA MET A 74 10.55 -16.65 -4.18
C MET A 74 10.19 -17.57 -5.36
N LEU A 75 8.92 -17.61 -5.76
CA LEU A 75 8.42 -18.44 -6.86
C LEU A 75 8.30 -17.68 -8.18
N GLN A 76 8.48 -16.34 -8.18
CA GLN A 76 8.41 -15.55 -9.41
C GLN A 76 9.77 -15.45 -10.10
N PRO A 77 9.90 -15.85 -11.38
CA PRO A 77 11.05 -15.44 -12.19
C PRO A 77 11.05 -13.91 -12.29
N ALA A 78 12.23 -13.28 -12.14
CA ALA A 78 12.38 -11.84 -12.04
C ALA A 78 11.54 -11.11 -13.12
N LEU A 79 10.51 -10.38 -12.68
CA LEU A 79 9.69 -9.57 -13.57
C LEU A 79 10.59 -8.54 -14.29
N PRO A 80 10.32 -8.24 -15.58
CA PRO A 80 11.06 -7.21 -16.29
C PRO A 80 10.98 -5.90 -15.50
N HIS A 81 12.15 -5.36 -15.14
CA HIS A 81 12.21 -4.06 -14.50
C HIS A 81 11.60 -3.04 -15.46
N GLN A 82 10.48 -2.45 -15.05
CA GLN A 82 9.93 -1.24 -15.65
C GLN A 82 10.99 -0.14 -15.55
N SER A 83 11.83 -0.03 -16.58
CA SER A 83 12.77 1.07 -16.71
C SER A 83 11.95 2.36 -16.81
N PRO A 84 12.27 3.40 -16.02
CA PRO A 84 11.55 4.66 -16.10
C PRO A 84 11.65 5.19 -17.54
N PRO A 85 10.56 5.69 -18.14
CA PRO A 85 10.61 6.34 -19.44
C PRO A 85 11.30 7.69 -19.26
N GLY A 86 12.59 7.80 -19.57
CA GLY A 86 13.28 9.07 -19.33
C GLY A 86 14.74 9.26 -19.77
N ASP A 87 15.41 8.29 -20.38
CA ASP A 87 16.73 8.51 -20.98
C ASP A 87 16.65 8.45 -22.51
N GLU A 88 15.90 9.38 -23.12
CA GLU A 88 16.12 9.71 -24.53
C GLU A 88 17.21 10.81 -24.60
N PRO A 89 18.43 10.50 -25.07
CA PRO A 89 19.40 11.54 -25.36
C PRO A 89 18.88 12.37 -26.54
N GLY A 90 18.48 13.62 -26.28
CA GLY A 90 18.00 14.55 -27.29
C GLY A 90 19.02 14.75 -28.43
N PRO A 91 18.56 14.97 -29.67
CA PRO A 91 19.45 15.00 -30.83
C PRO A 91 20.44 16.17 -30.73
N ALA A 92 21.72 15.85 -30.86
CA ALA A 92 22.80 16.83 -30.96
C ALA A 92 22.54 17.77 -32.15
N GLY A 93 22.30 19.05 -31.82
CA GLY A 93 22.19 20.13 -32.80
C GLY A 93 23.54 20.50 -33.40
N ALA A 94 23.48 20.80 -34.70
CA ALA A 94 24.53 21.19 -35.65
C ALA A 94 25.51 22.28 -35.19
#